data_AF-A0AAD8GZN3-F1
#
_entry.id   AF-A0AAD8GZN3-F1
#
_cell.length_a   1.000
_cell.length_b   1.000
_cell.length_c   1.000
_cell.angle_alpha   90.00
_cell.angle_beta   90.00
_cell.angle_gamma   90.00
#
_symmetry.space_group_name_H-M   'P 1'
#
loop_
_entity.id
_entity.type
_entity.pdbx_description
1 polymer ?
#
loop_
_entity_poly.entity_id
_entity_poly.type
_entity_poly.pdbx_seq_one_letter_code
_entity_poly.pdbx_strand_id
1 'polypeptide(L)'
;MELGKLLFRIADFKGRYVKEAEKDIILAVKEMDKLVKSGSFTHSYPFCCRSDTPLIDRAVSSWFVAVEKLKDHLPENSRRTYWVSDFVKEKCFHSWLENASDWAFVGSVEELEKLSGTEVKDLHRHKIDHITIPSKKHGVLRRVDDVFDCWFESGSAPHAYLHYPFENVQLFENNFPGHFVARGLDQTLGWFYTLMILSNSFFAEDGKKMRKILNNYPPPMEVINDYGADALRLYIVNFIVLQAETLRFKKEGVYGVVKDVFLPWYNAYRFLVQNKK
;
A
#
# COMPACT_ATOMS: atom_id res chain seq x y z
N MET A 1 -4.56 20.06 17.24
CA MET A 1 -4.89 20.74 15.97
C MET A 1 -5.53 19.70 15.08
N GLU A 2 -6.78 19.34 15.35
CA GLU A 2 -7.28 17.98 15.02
C GLU A 2 -7.98 17.85 13.67
N LEU A 3 -8.36 18.97 13.05
CA LEU A 3 -9.02 19.01 11.74
C LEU A 3 -8.33 20.00 10.78
N GLY A 4 -6.99 20.15 10.89
CA GLY A 4 -6.25 21.18 10.15
C GLY A 4 -6.68 22.62 10.50
N LYS A 5 -7.31 22.83 11.66
CA LYS A 5 -7.83 24.12 12.12
C LYS A 5 -6.86 24.80 13.08
N LEU A 6 -6.55 26.08 12.85
CA LEU A 6 -5.58 26.85 13.62
C LEU A 6 -5.95 26.93 15.12
N LEU A 7 -4.94 26.77 15.98
CA LEU A 7 -5.10 26.70 17.43
C LEU A 7 -5.29 28.07 18.07
N PHE A 8 -5.85 28.10 19.28
CA PHE A 8 -6.12 29.31 20.07
C PHE A 8 -4.90 30.22 20.32
N ARG A 9 -3.67 29.72 20.18
CA ARG A 9 -2.43 30.50 20.28
C ARG A 9 -2.25 31.51 19.13
N ILE A 10 -2.98 31.33 18.03
CA ILE A 10 -3.11 32.29 16.92
C ILE A 10 -4.54 32.81 17.00
N ALA A 11 -4.74 33.88 17.78
CA ALA A 11 -6.08 34.35 18.14
C ALA A 11 -6.90 34.76 16.91
N ASP A 12 -6.28 35.50 16.01
CA ASP A 12 -6.90 36.19 14.87
C ASP A 12 -7.45 35.22 13.80
N PHE A 13 -6.89 34.01 13.75
CA PHE A 13 -7.24 32.98 12.76
C PHE A 13 -7.77 31.67 13.41
N LYS A 14 -8.06 31.70 14.72
CA LYS A 14 -8.51 30.55 15.52
C LYS A 14 -9.67 29.80 14.85
N GLY A 15 -9.52 28.49 14.68
CA GLY A 15 -10.58 27.60 14.18
C GLY A 15 -10.75 27.57 12.65
N ARG A 16 -10.05 28.41 11.88
CA ARG A 16 -10.07 28.42 10.41
C ARG A 16 -9.11 27.34 9.86
N TYR A 17 -9.40 26.78 8.69
CA TYR A 17 -8.53 25.76 8.08
C TYR A 17 -7.25 26.40 7.54
N VAL A 18 -6.09 25.72 7.64
CA VAL A 18 -4.78 26.31 7.30
C VAL A 18 -4.77 26.95 5.91
N LYS A 19 -5.26 26.24 4.88
CA LYS A 19 -5.27 26.74 3.49
C LYS A 19 -6.26 27.86 3.20
N GLU A 20 -7.28 28.04 4.05
CA GLU A 20 -8.16 29.21 3.97
C GLU A 20 -7.49 30.44 4.58
N ALA A 21 -6.81 30.26 5.71
CA ALA A 21 -6.15 31.32 6.45
C ALA A 21 -4.89 31.87 5.76
N GLU A 22 -4.25 31.14 4.84
CA GLU A 22 -3.06 31.60 4.10
C GLU A 22 -3.23 33.00 3.48
N LYS A 23 -4.40 33.32 2.93
CA LYS A 23 -4.69 34.64 2.34
C LYS A 23 -4.72 35.76 3.39
N ASP A 24 -5.39 35.50 4.50
CA ASP A 24 -5.62 36.51 5.54
C ASP A 24 -4.36 36.72 6.39
N ILE A 25 -3.52 35.69 6.53
CA ILE A 25 -2.17 35.79 7.09
C ILE A 25 -1.28 36.69 6.21
N ILE A 26 -1.35 36.55 4.87
CA ILE A 26 -0.60 37.42 3.94
C ILE A 26 -1.07 38.88 4.05
N LEU A 27 -2.37 39.12 4.21
CA LEU A 27 -2.92 40.46 4.44
C LEU A 27 -2.42 41.06 5.77
N ALA A 28 -2.51 40.33 6.88
CA ALA A 28 -2.03 40.81 8.18
C ALA A 28 -0.51 41.09 8.18
N VAL A 29 0.31 40.25 7.53
CA VAL A 29 1.76 40.48 7.40
C VAL A 29 2.08 41.70 6.51
N LYS A 30 1.20 42.03 5.55
CA LYS A 30 1.29 43.27 4.76
C LYS A 30 0.90 44.50 5.58
N GLU A 31 -0.15 44.43 6.38
CA GLU A 31 -0.60 45.52 7.27
C GLU A 31 0.43 45.82 8.38
N MET A 32 1.21 44.82 8.80
CA MET A 32 2.35 44.99 9.71
C MET A 32 3.64 45.51 9.04
N ASP A 33 3.60 45.87 7.75
CA ASP A 33 4.74 46.30 6.93
C ASP A 33 5.95 45.32 6.93
N LYS A 34 5.66 44.01 6.99
CA LYS A 34 6.67 42.93 7.03
C LYS A 34 6.74 42.11 5.74
N LEU A 35 5.90 42.41 4.75
CA LEU A 35 5.80 41.66 3.50
C LEU A 35 6.77 42.19 2.42
N VAL A 36 8.02 41.72 2.45
CA VAL A 36 9.07 42.14 1.49
C VAL A 36 8.76 41.77 0.03
N LYS A 37 8.16 40.59 -0.21
CA LYS A 37 7.81 40.10 -1.56
C LYS A 37 6.67 39.10 -1.49
N SER A 38 5.80 39.10 -2.49
CA SER A 38 4.75 38.09 -2.69
C SER A 38 4.77 37.59 -4.14
N GLY A 39 4.32 36.36 -4.38
CA GLY A 39 4.30 35.71 -5.69
C GLY A 39 3.93 34.23 -5.60
N SER A 40 3.53 33.64 -6.73
CA SER A 40 3.14 32.23 -6.85
C SER A 40 4.30 31.35 -7.34
N PHE A 41 4.40 30.12 -6.83
CA PHE A 41 5.41 29.13 -7.24
C PHE A 41 4.81 27.73 -7.41
N THR A 42 5.00 27.13 -8.60
CA THR A 42 4.52 25.78 -8.94
C THR A 42 5.51 24.73 -8.48
N HIS A 43 5.04 23.77 -7.67
CA HIS A 43 5.85 22.67 -7.15
C HIS A 43 4.99 21.42 -6.89
N SER A 44 5.64 20.27 -6.75
CA SER A 44 4.99 19.03 -6.30
C SER A 44 4.68 19.12 -4.80
N TYR A 45 3.42 18.87 -4.42
CA TYR A 45 2.97 18.86 -3.02
C TYR A 45 2.33 17.50 -2.68
N PRO A 46 2.49 16.96 -1.45
CA PRO A 46 1.91 15.67 -1.09
C PRO A 46 0.40 15.76 -0.76
N PHE A 47 -0.35 14.77 -1.24
CA PHE A 47 -1.80 14.64 -1.01
C PHE A 47 -2.13 13.24 -0.45
N CYS A 48 -3.20 13.14 0.34
CA CYS A 48 -3.69 11.88 0.86
C CYS A 48 -4.15 10.96 -0.28
N CYS A 49 -3.61 9.75 -0.37
CA CYS A 49 -3.89 8.79 -1.45
C CYS A 49 -5.33 8.20 -1.46
N ARG A 50 -6.21 8.65 -0.56
CA ARG A 50 -7.61 8.20 -0.41
C ARG A 50 -8.64 9.32 -0.57
N SER A 51 -8.35 10.52 -0.04
CA SER A 51 -9.26 11.68 -0.04
C SER A 51 -8.81 12.81 -0.95
N ASP A 52 -7.62 12.70 -1.56
CA ASP A 52 -6.96 13.73 -2.38
C ASP A 52 -6.87 15.12 -1.69
N THR A 53 -6.90 15.14 -0.34
CA THR A 53 -6.69 16.34 0.48
C THR A 53 -5.19 16.60 0.71
N PRO A 54 -4.73 17.87 0.70
CA PRO A 54 -3.32 18.19 0.94
C PRO A 54 -2.88 17.72 2.33
N LEU A 55 -1.70 17.10 2.42
CA LEU A 55 -1.11 16.71 3.70
C LEU A 55 -0.47 17.93 4.39
N ILE A 56 -0.38 17.88 5.71
CA ILE A 56 0.23 18.94 6.54
C ILE A 56 1.06 18.27 7.62
N ASP A 57 2.37 18.50 7.61
CA ASP A 57 3.29 17.92 8.59
C ASP A 57 3.03 18.50 9.98
N ARG A 58 2.86 17.61 10.96
CA ARG A 58 2.51 17.95 12.34
C ARG A 58 3.17 17.00 13.31
N ALA A 59 3.80 17.53 14.35
CA ALA A 59 4.23 16.74 15.50
C ALA A 59 3.01 16.04 16.16
N VAL A 60 3.04 14.72 16.17
CA VAL A 60 2.04 13.83 16.78
C VAL A 60 2.75 12.74 17.57
N SER A 61 2.13 12.28 18.65
CA SER A 61 2.44 10.97 19.22
C SER A 61 1.98 9.89 18.25
N SER A 62 2.86 8.94 17.94
CA SER A 62 2.60 7.76 17.10
C SER A 62 3.57 6.65 17.51
N TRP A 63 3.29 5.41 17.08
CA TRP A 63 4.07 4.22 17.41
C TRP A 63 5.06 3.84 16.32
N PHE A 64 6.22 3.28 16.72
CA PHE A 64 7.41 3.03 15.88
C PHE A 64 8.20 1.77 16.42
N VAL A 65 8.82 0.87 15.61
CA VAL A 65 9.80 -0.18 16.05
C VAL A 65 11.25 0.36 15.98
N ALA A 66 12.11 -0.25 15.16
CA ALA A 66 13.31 0.33 14.60
C ALA A 66 13.69 -0.43 13.30
N VAL A 67 12.99 -0.15 12.19
CA VAL A 67 13.35 -0.64 10.83
C VAL A 67 14.71 -0.10 10.40
N GLU A 68 15.19 0.98 11.03
CA GLU A 68 16.59 1.41 10.92
C GLU A 68 17.60 0.29 11.22
N LYS A 69 17.26 -0.68 12.09
CA LYS A 69 18.10 -1.85 12.40
C LYS A 69 18.05 -2.95 11.33
N LEU A 70 17.14 -2.84 10.36
CA LEU A 70 16.98 -3.75 9.23
C LEU A 70 17.57 -3.19 7.94
N LYS A 71 18.02 -1.92 7.92
CA LYS A 71 18.53 -1.21 6.73
C LYS A 71 19.71 -1.90 6.04
N ASP A 72 20.50 -2.71 6.75
CA ASP A 72 21.58 -3.50 6.14
C ASP A 72 21.08 -4.81 5.49
N HIS A 73 20.03 -5.42 6.04
CA HIS A 73 19.46 -6.68 5.54
C HIS A 73 18.46 -6.48 4.40
N LEU A 74 17.84 -5.30 4.31
CA LEU A 74 16.85 -4.94 3.29
C LEU A 74 17.46 -4.94 1.87
N PRO A 75 18.58 -4.23 1.59
CA PRO A 75 19.34 -4.33 0.34
C PRO A 75 19.76 -5.73 -0.06
N GLU A 76 20.35 -6.51 0.86
CA GLU A 76 20.97 -7.79 0.52
C GLU A 76 19.92 -8.85 0.16
N ASN A 77 18.81 -8.89 0.89
CA ASN A 77 17.78 -9.87 0.60
C ASN A 77 16.96 -9.48 -0.64
N SER A 78 16.84 -8.18 -0.95
CA SER A 78 16.33 -7.67 -2.23
C SER A 78 17.18 -8.16 -3.41
N ARG A 79 18.53 -8.19 -3.28
CA ARG A 79 19.41 -8.76 -4.33
C ARG A 79 19.08 -10.22 -4.64
N ARG A 80 18.69 -11.00 -3.64
CA ARG A 80 18.42 -12.45 -3.75
C ARG A 80 17.08 -12.80 -4.42
N THR A 81 16.13 -11.87 -4.52
CA THR A 81 14.87 -12.10 -5.27
C THR A 81 14.99 -11.71 -6.73
N TYR A 82 14.33 -12.48 -7.61
CA TYR A 82 14.34 -12.23 -9.06
C TYR A 82 13.21 -11.28 -9.45
N TRP A 83 13.57 -10.17 -10.10
CA TRP A 83 12.65 -9.12 -10.50
C TRP A 83 12.54 -9.02 -12.02
N VAL A 84 11.31 -9.01 -12.53
CA VAL A 84 11.08 -8.80 -13.96
C VAL A 84 11.20 -7.30 -14.24
N SER A 85 12.27 -6.92 -14.95
CA SER A 85 12.81 -5.56 -15.13
C SER A 85 13.71 -5.09 -13.97
N ASP A 86 15.04 -5.13 -14.17
CA ASP A 86 16.05 -4.78 -13.15
C ASP A 86 15.95 -3.32 -12.68
N PHE A 87 15.50 -2.41 -13.56
CA PHE A 87 15.29 -1.00 -13.25
C PHE A 87 14.35 -0.78 -12.05
N VAL A 88 13.33 -1.64 -11.95
CA VAL A 88 12.25 -1.58 -10.96
C VAL A 88 12.83 -1.82 -9.56
N LYS A 89 13.58 -2.91 -9.42
CA LYS A 89 14.32 -3.31 -8.21
C LYS A 89 15.35 -2.28 -7.78
N GLU A 90 16.31 -1.99 -8.66
CA GLU A 90 17.49 -1.19 -8.31
C GLU A 90 17.19 0.30 -8.08
N LYS A 91 16.20 0.89 -8.78
CA LYS A 91 15.93 2.34 -8.71
C LYS A 91 14.63 2.74 -8.04
N CYS A 92 13.55 1.97 -8.19
CA CYS A 92 12.27 2.38 -7.61
C CYS A 92 12.11 1.96 -6.15
N PHE A 93 12.80 0.90 -5.71
CA PHE A 93 12.64 0.37 -4.36
C PHE A 93 13.87 0.47 -3.45
N HIS A 94 15.08 0.17 -3.95
CA HIS A 94 16.29 0.19 -3.13
C HIS A 94 16.46 1.53 -2.37
N SER A 95 16.25 2.65 -3.07
CA SER A 95 16.30 4.00 -2.51
C SER A 95 15.20 4.31 -1.46
N TRP A 96 14.12 3.53 -1.41
CA TRP A 96 13.07 3.66 -0.40
C TRP A 96 13.37 2.85 0.87
N LEU A 97 14.03 1.69 0.74
CA LEU A 97 14.52 0.89 1.88
C LEU A 97 15.50 1.67 2.76
N GLU A 98 16.42 2.41 2.13
CA GLU A 98 17.41 3.27 2.79
C GLU A 98 16.78 4.27 3.78
N ASN A 99 15.54 4.68 3.52
CA ASN A 99 14.82 5.74 4.23
C ASN A 99 13.68 5.22 5.12
N ALA A 100 13.63 3.90 5.39
CA ALA A 100 12.53 3.27 6.11
C ALA A 100 12.33 3.79 7.56
N SER A 101 11.07 3.77 8.00
CA SER A 101 10.55 4.06 9.35
C SER A 101 9.46 3.01 9.71
N ASP A 102 8.54 3.26 10.64
CA ASP A 102 8.35 2.30 11.75
C ASP A 102 6.94 2.18 12.43
N TRP A 103 6.61 1.03 13.08
CA TRP A 103 5.47 0.78 14.03
C TRP A 103 5.76 -0.38 15.05
N ALA A 104 5.25 -0.44 16.31
CA ALA A 104 5.53 -1.54 17.31
C ALA A 104 4.36 -2.06 18.21
N PHE A 105 4.43 -3.32 18.71
CA PHE A 105 3.25 -4.11 19.18
C PHE A 105 3.50 -5.18 20.29
N VAL A 106 2.43 -5.90 20.68
CA VAL A 106 2.34 -7.00 21.68
C VAL A 106 1.97 -8.34 20.99
N GLY A 107 2.24 -9.50 21.62
CA GLY A 107 2.41 -10.78 20.92
C GLY A 107 1.20 -11.71 20.71
N SER A 108 0.25 -11.83 21.66
CA SER A 108 -0.84 -12.83 21.50
C SER A 108 -2.13 -12.55 22.29
N VAL A 109 -3.21 -13.26 21.93
CA VAL A 109 -4.49 -13.24 22.66
C VAL A 109 -4.38 -13.96 24.00
N GLU A 110 -3.71 -15.13 24.05
CA GLU A 110 -3.52 -15.90 25.27
C GLU A 110 -2.74 -15.09 26.34
N GLU A 111 -1.78 -14.27 25.92
CA GLU A 111 -1.09 -13.28 26.76
C GLU A 111 -2.06 -12.21 27.30
N LEU A 112 -2.94 -11.66 26.45
CA LEU A 112 -3.96 -10.69 26.85
C LEU A 112 -4.96 -11.27 27.87
N GLU A 113 -5.42 -12.52 27.67
CA GLU A 113 -6.32 -13.20 28.61
C GLU A 113 -5.63 -13.46 29.95
N LYS A 114 -4.39 -13.98 29.94
CA LYS A 114 -3.57 -14.20 31.15
C LYS A 114 -3.29 -12.91 31.93
N LEU A 115 -3.15 -11.77 31.24
CA LEU A 115 -2.86 -10.48 31.85
C LEU A 115 -4.11 -9.72 32.32
N SER A 116 -5.28 -9.95 31.70
CA SER A 116 -6.53 -9.23 32.02
C SER A 116 -7.53 -10.05 32.85
N GLY A 117 -7.40 -11.37 32.91
CA GLY A 117 -8.35 -12.27 33.55
C GLY A 117 -9.73 -12.32 32.87
N THR A 118 -9.83 -11.85 31.63
CA THR A 118 -11.06 -11.78 30.83
C THR A 118 -10.90 -12.63 29.57
N GLU A 119 -11.93 -13.41 29.21
CA GLU A 119 -11.97 -14.19 27.96
C GLU A 119 -12.26 -13.27 26.76
N VAL A 120 -11.47 -13.35 25.67
CA VAL A 120 -11.51 -12.39 24.55
C VAL A 120 -11.66 -13.10 23.21
N LYS A 121 -12.92 -13.21 22.75
CA LYS A 121 -13.30 -13.88 21.49
C LYS A 121 -13.36 -12.97 20.25
N ASP A 122 -13.30 -11.65 20.45
CA ASP A 122 -13.37 -10.65 19.38
C ASP A 122 -12.43 -9.48 19.74
N LEU A 123 -11.42 -9.25 18.90
CA LEU A 123 -10.38 -8.24 19.09
C LEU A 123 -10.74 -6.87 18.47
N HIS A 124 -11.90 -6.72 17.84
CA HIS A 124 -12.30 -5.42 17.30
C HIS A 124 -12.38 -4.39 18.43
N ARG A 125 -11.78 -3.21 18.20
CA ARG A 125 -11.66 -2.08 19.14
C ARG A 125 -12.81 -1.92 20.14
N HIS A 126 -14.06 -1.87 19.64
CA HIS A 126 -15.28 -1.68 20.43
C HIS A 126 -15.61 -2.81 21.43
N LYS A 127 -14.93 -3.96 21.36
CA LYS A 127 -14.98 -5.07 22.32
C LYS A 127 -13.85 -5.04 23.35
N ILE A 128 -12.69 -4.46 23.03
CA ILE A 128 -11.48 -4.57 23.86
C ILE A 128 -11.02 -3.28 24.53
N ASP A 129 -11.49 -2.10 24.10
CA ASP A 129 -11.12 -0.80 24.69
C ASP A 129 -11.47 -0.67 26.20
N HIS A 130 -12.40 -1.50 26.70
CA HIS A 130 -12.77 -1.52 28.12
C HIS A 130 -11.92 -2.47 28.99
N ILE A 131 -11.07 -3.31 28.37
CA ILE A 131 -10.23 -4.28 29.06
C ILE A 131 -9.04 -3.57 29.70
N THR A 132 -8.70 -3.95 30.94
CA THR A 132 -7.62 -3.32 31.71
C THR A 132 -6.67 -4.35 32.32
N ILE A 133 -5.38 -4.04 32.38
CA ILE A 133 -4.34 -4.93 32.91
C ILE A 133 -3.73 -4.33 34.18
N PRO A 134 -3.69 -5.05 35.33
CA PRO A 134 -3.06 -4.55 36.55
C PRO A 134 -1.52 -4.62 36.48
N SER A 135 -0.85 -3.46 36.43
CA SER A 135 0.61 -3.37 36.48
C SER A 135 1.15 -3.34 37.91
N LYS A 136 2.16 -4.18 38.17
CA LYS A 136 2.94 -4.21 39.42
C LYS A 136 3.77 -2.94 39.69
N LYS A 137 3.81 -1.97 38.74
CA LYS A 137 4.56 -0.71 38.88
C LYS A 137 3.76 0.56 38.54
N HIS A 138 2.77 0.48 37.65
CA HIS A 138 2.15 1.66 37.04
C HIS A 138 0.61 1.71 37.19
N GLY A 139 0.04 0.92 38.11
CA GLY A 139 -1.40 0.90 38.36
C GLY A 139 -2.17 0.18 37.24
N VAL A 140 -3.36 0.67 36.91
CA VAL A 140 -4.25 0.02 35.91
C VAL A 140 -3.89 0.50 34.50
N LEU A 141 -3.36 -0.40 33.67
CA LEU A 141 -3.08 -0.16 32.26
C LEU A 141 -4.35 -0.29 31.41
N ARG A 142 -4.38 0.41 30.28
CA ARG A 142 -5.44 0.38 29.27
C ARG A 142 -4.83 0.26 27.87
N ARG A 143 -5.62 -0.18 26.89
CA ARG A 143 -5.24 -0.14 25.47
C ARG A 143 -5.00 1.32 25.02
N VAL A 144 -4.08 1.53 24.09
CA VAL A 144 -3.98 2.80 23.34
C VAL A 144 -5.17 2.93 22.38
N ASP A 145 -5.60 4.15 22.06
CA ASP A 145 -6.70 4.37 21.11
C ASP A 145 -6.38 3.89 19.69
N ASP A 146 -5.10 3.96 19.30
CA ASP A 146 -4.60 3.69 17.95
C ASP A 146 -4.96 2.30 17.41
N VAL A 147 -4.99 2.16 16.09
CA VAL A 147 -5.26 0.92 15.35
C VAL A 147 -4.18 0.76 14.29
N PHE A 148 -3.89 -0.49 13.89
CA PHE A 148 -2.91 -0.80 12.85
C PHE A 148 -3.21 -0.12 11.51
N ASP A 149 -2.16 0.14 10.73
CA ASP A 149 -2.30 0.43 9.31
C ASP A 149 -2.67 -0.86 8.56
N CYS A 150 -3.66 -0.79 7.66
CA CYS A 150 -4.04 -1.88 6.76
C CYS A 150 -2.88 -2.39 5.88
N TRP A 151 -1.82 -1.60 5.68
CA TRP A 151 -0.60 -2.08 5.04
C TRP A 151 0.18 -3.08 5.92
N PHE A 152 0.18 -2.92 7.24
CA PHE A 152 0.77 -3.89 8.18
C PHE A 152 -0.02 -5.21 8.17
N GLU A 153 -1.35 -5.12 8.25
CA GLU A 153 -2.25 -6.28 8.18
C GLU A 153 -2.04 -7.08 6.88
N SER A 154 -2.00 -6.39 5.74
CA SER A 154 -1.82 -7.03 4.44
C SER A 154 -0.41 -7.60 4.24
N GLY A 155 0.64 -6.94 4.74
CA GLY A 155 2.01 -7.48 4.71
C GLY A 155 2.20 -8.70 5.62
N SER A 156 1.39 -8.82 6.68
CA SER A 156 1.37 -9.98 7.58
C SER A 156 0.71 -11.23 6.98
N ALA A 157 0.03 -11.09 5.83
CA ALA A 157 -0.79 -12.15 5.23
C ALA A 157 -0.10 -13.53 5.02
N PRO A 158 1.20 -13.65 4.67
CA PRO A 158 1.86 -14.95 4.52
C PRO A 158 1.84 -15.80 5.79
N HIS A 159 1.87 -15.15 6.95
CA HIS A 159 1.85 -15.78 8.28
C HIS A 159 0.41 -15.88 8.81
N ALA A 160 -0.33 -14.76 8.72
CA ALA A 160 -1.64 -14.59 9.33
C ALA A 160 -2.73 -15.48 8.71
N TYR A 161 -2.71 -15.72 7.39
CA TYR A 161 -3.70 -16.60 6.75
C TYR A 161 -3.60 -18.05 7.22
N LEU A 162 -2.41 -18.51 7.60
CA LEU A 162 -2.17 -19.84 8.14
C LEU A 162 -2.33 -19.92 9.68
N HIS A 163 -2.65 -18.80 10.34
CA HIS A 163 -2.66 -18.66 11.79
C HIS A 163 -1.30 -19.04 12.45
N TYR A 164 -0.20 -18.83 11.72
CA TYR A 164 1.17 -19.01 12.23
C TYR A 164 1.46 -17.96 13.33
N PRO A 165 2.16 -18.31 14.43
CA PRO A 165 2.80 -19.60 14.74
C PRO A 165 1.91 -20.60 15.50
N PHE A 166 0.63 -20.31 15.69
CA PHE A 166 -0.27 -21.10 16.54
C PHE A 166 -0.76 -22.38 15.85
N GLU A 167 -1.01 -22.32 14.54
CA GLU A 167 -1.42 -23.45 13.71
C GLU A 167 -0.60 -23.55 12.42
N ASN A 168 -0.76 -24.65 11.69
CA ASN A 168 -0.24 -24.88 10.33
C ASN A 168 1.27 -24.65 10.15
N VAL A 169 2.06 -24.72 11.23
CA VAL A 169 3.51 -24.43 11.25
C VAL A 169 4.28 -25.14 10.13
N GLN A 170 4.11 -26.46 10.00
CA GLN A 170 4.75 -27.24 8.93
C GLN A 170 4.29 -26.83 7.52
N LEU A 171 3.05 -26.34 7.36
CA LEU A 171 2.56 -25.87 6.06
C LEU A 171 3.17 -24.50 5.72
N PHE A 172 3.39 -23.64 6.70
CA PHE A 172 4.13 -22.39 6.53
C PHE A 172 5.61 -22.67 6.18
N GLU A 173 6.30 -23.47 7.00
CA GLU A 173 7.73 -23.78 6.85
C GLU A 173 8.07 -24.47 5.52
N ASN A 174 7.17 -25.29 4.96
CA ASN A 174 7.36 -25.92 3.65
C ASN A 174 6.99 -25.03 2.44
N ASN A 175 6.33 -23.88 2.65
CA ASN A 175 5.88 -22.98 1.56
C ASN A 175 6.45 -21.55 1.65
N PHE A 176 7.25 -21.25 2.68
CA PHE A 176 7.99 -20.00 2.84
C PHE A 176 9.48 -20.23 2.58
N PRO A 177 10.16 -19.40 1.76
CA PRO A 177 9.64 -18.24 1.02
C PRO A 177 8.76 -18.65 -0.17
N GLY A 178 7.82 -17.78 -0.53
CA GLY A 178 6.91 -18.00 -1.65
C GLY A 178 7.60 -17.97 -3.01
N HIS A 179 7.20 -18.87 -3.92
CA HIS A 179 7.87 -19.09 -5.21
C HIS A 179 7.64 -17.99 -6.27
N PHE A 180 6.50 -17.31 -6.23
CA PHE A 180 6.12 -16.30 -7.22
C PHE A 180 5.04 -15.37 -6.67
N VAL A 181 5.17 -14.07 -6.97
CA VAL A 181 4.15 -13.07 -6.65
C VAL A 181 3.92 -12.15 -7.85
N ALA A 182 2.65 -11.99 -8.24
CA ALA A 182 2.25 -11.08 -9.30
C ALA A 182 1.30 -10.02 -8.75
N ARG A 183 1.80 -8.80 -8.60
CA ARG A 183 0.97 -7.60 -8.52
C ARG A 183 1.34 -6.68 -9.67
N GLY A 184 0.38 -5.86 -10.07
CA GLY A 184 0.77 -4.62 -10.73
C GLY A 184 1.66 -3.86 -9.76
N LEU A 185 2.89 -3.58 -10.18
CA LEU A 185 3.92 -2.68 -9.66
C LEU A 185 3.57 -1.85 -8.36
N ASP A 186 2.40 -1.20 -8.18
CA ASP A 186 2.13 -0.16 -7.14
C ASP A 186 2.33 -0.51 -5.67
N GLN A 187 2.48 -1.79 -5.36
CA GLN A 187 2.65 -2.30 -4.02
C GLN A 187 4.03 -2.03 -3.41
N THR A 188 5.02 -1.54 -4.16
CA THR A 188 6.39 -1.23 -3.67
C THR A 188 6.55 -0.17 -2.59
N LEU A 189 5.56 0.68 -2.38
CA LEU A 189 5.50 1.52 -1.16
C LEU A 189 4.06 1.37 -0.68
N GLY A 190 3.77 0.16 -0.21
CA GLY A 190 2.46 -0.48 -0.06
C GLY A 190 2.68 -1.97 0.31
N TRP A 191 1.90 -2.89 -0.27
CA TRP A 191 1.90 -4.31 0.13
C TRP A 191 3.22 -5.07 -0.07
N PHE A 192 4.00 -4.77 -1.11
CA PHE A 192 5.34 -5.36 -1.23
C PHE A 192 6.18 -4.81 -0.07
N TYR A 193 6.41 -3.50 0.05
CA TYR A 193 7.20 -2.89 1.15
C TYR A 193 6.85 -3.37 2.56
N THR A 194 5.57 -3.56 2.89
CA THR A 194 5.20 -4.10 4.21
C THR A 194 5.38 -5.61 4.31
N LEU A 195 5.07 -6.39 3.28
CA LEU A 195 5.52 -7.78 3.19
C LEU A 195 7.05 -7.85 3.30
N MET A 196 7.77 -6.82 2.84
CA MET A 196 9.22 -6.68 2.86
C MET A 196 9.82 -6.08 4.12
N ILE A 197 9.05 -5.57 5.07
CA ILE A 197 9.57 -5.17 6.39
C ILE A 197 9.17 -6.20 7.44
N LEU A 198 8.01 -6.81 7.28
CA LEU A 198 7.55 -7.90 8.14
C LEU A 198 8.27 -9.18 7.75
N SER A 199 8.13 -9.57 6.49
CA SER A 199 8.91 -10.67 5.96
C SER A 199 10.34 -10.28 5.61
N ASN A 200 10.86 -9.03 5.72
CA ASN A 200 12.32 -8.78 5.94
C ASN A 200 12.68 -8.26 7.34
N SER A 201 11.87 -8.61 8.32
CA SER A 201 12.47 -9.21 9.51
C SER A 201 12.93 -10.66 9.22
N PHE A 202 12.68 -11.18 7.99
CA PHE A 202 12.90 -12.54 7.47
C PHE A 202 13.10 -12.72 5.88
N PHE A 203 13.80 -11.84 5.08
CA PHE A 203 14.03 -11.81 3.55
C PHE A 203 13.17 -10.83 2.57
N ALA A 204 13.64 -10.24 1.38
CA ALA A 204 13.09 -8.97 0.68
C ALA A 204 12.93 -8.77 -0.95
N GLU A 205 12.26 -7.69 -1.54
CA GLU A 205 11.82 -7.34 -2.99
C GLU A 205 12.12 -5.86 -3.63
N ASP A 206 11.44 -4.93 -4.42
CA ASP A 206 10.08 -4.50 -5.05
C ASP A 206 10.09 -3.44 -6.30
N GLY A 207 8.94 -2.83 -6.84
CA GLY A 207 8.74 -1.48 -7.61
C GLY A 207 7.32 -1.07 -8.30
N LYS A 208 6.87 0.23 -8.66
CA LYS A 208 5.43 0.94 -8.67
C LYS A 208 4.43 1.27 -9.91
N LYS A 209 3.02 1.28 -9.80
CA LYS A 209 1.85 1.33 -10.86
C LYS A 209 0.47 2.14 -10.59
N MET A 210 -0.61 1.90 -11.40
CA MET A 210 -2.06 2.36 -11.54
C MET A 210 -3.16 2.19 -10.41
N ARG A 211 -4.35 2.88 -10.52
CA ARG A 211 -5.49 2.99 -9.53
C ARG A 211 -6.96 2.97 -10.09
N LYS A 212 -8.00 2.89 -9.21
CA LYS A 212 -9.45 2.74 -9.56
C LYS A 212 -10.35 3.99 -9.60
N ILE A 213 -10.21 4.96 -8.68
CA ILE A 213 -11.24 6.00 -8.38
C ILE A 213 -11.62 6.87 -9.59
N LEU A 214 -10.72 7.02 -10.55
CA LEU A 214 -10.85 7.90 -11.71
C LEU A 214 -11.85 7.41 -12.79
N ASN A 215 -12.40 6.20 -12.65
CA ASN A 215 -13.29 5.55 -13.63
C ASN A 215 -12.77 5.63 -15.09
N ASN A 216 -11.46 5.57 -15.26
CA ASN A 216 -10.75 5.91 -16.49
C ASN A 216 -10.40 4.68 -17.36
N TYR A 217 -11.22 3.63 -17.26
CA TYR A 217 -11.09 2.38 -18.01
C TYR A 217 -12.50 1.78 -18.25
N PRO A 218 -12.75 1.10 -19.38
CA PRO A 218 -14.02 0.44 -19.61
C PRO A 218 -14.21 -0.75 -18.64
N PRO A 219 -15.44 -1.08 -18.21
CA PRO A 219 -15.71 -2.21 -17.34
C PRO A 219 -15.15 -3.52 -17.92
N PRO A 220 -14.35 -4.31 -17.17
CA PRO A 220 -13.74 -5.53 -17.71
C PRO A 220 -14.76 -6.53 -18.29
N MET A 221 -15.95 -6.63 -17.70
CA MET A 221 -17.02 -7.51 -18.19
C MET A 221 -17.57 -7.09 -19.56
N GLU A 222 -17.58 -5.79 -19.88
CA GLU A 222 -17.99 -5.31 -21.21
C GLU A 222 -17.03 -5.83 -22.28
N VAL A 223 -15.73 -5.64 -22.06
CA VAL A 223 -14.66 -6.09 -22.96
C VAL A 223 -14.63 -7.63 -23.09
N ILE A 224 -14.88 -8.36 -21.99
CA ILE A 224 -14.97 -9.83 -21.99
C ILE A 224 -16.19 -10.32 -22.77
N ASN A 225 -17.34 -9.64 -22.68
CA ASN A 225 -18.54 -10.00 -23.44
C ASN A 225 -18.38 -9.73 -24.94
N ASP A 226 -17.70 -8.63 -25.31
CA ASP A 226 -17.54 -8.21 -26.70
C ASP A 226 -16.46 -9.02 -27.47
N TYR A 227 -15.37 -9.43 -26.80
CA TYR A 227 -14.19 -10.03 -27.46
C TYR A 227 -13.68 -11.32 -26.82
N GLY A 228 -14.25 -11.77 -25.71
CA GLY A 228 -13.80 -12.92 -24.94
C GLY A 228 -12.64 -12.64 -23.99
N ALA A 229 -12.57 -13.43 -22.91
CA ALA A 229 -11.54 -13.27 -21.88
C ALA A 229 -10.12 -13.51 -22.40
N ASP A 230 -9.93 -14.40 -23.37
CA ASP A 230 -8.60 -14.77 -23.87
C ASP A 230 -8.01 -13.73 -24.83
N ALA A 231 -8.85 -12.98 -25.56
CA ALA A 231 -8.40 -11.81 -26.30
C ALA A 231 -7.91 -10.71 -25.36
N LEU A 232 -8.63 -10.46 -24.26
CA LEU A 232 -8.22 -9.51 -23.22
C LEU A 232 -6.93 -9.94 -22.51
N ARG A 233 -6.81 -11.23 -22.15
CA ARG A 233 -5.58 -11.81 -21.57
C ARG A 233 -4.39 -11.63 -22.50
N LEU A 234 -4.51 -12.06 -23.77
CA LEU A 234 -3.42 -11.98 -24.73
C LEU A 234 -3.07 -10.52 -25.08
N TYR A 235 -4.05 -9.61 -25.12
CA TYR A 235 -3.79 -8.17 -25.26
C TYR A 235 -2.98 -7.59 -24.09
N ILE A 236 -3.23 -8.02 -22.85
CA ILE A 236 -2.45 -7.56 -21.68
C ILE A 236 -1.03 -8.17 -21.68
N VAL A 237 -0.89 -9.45 -22.04
CA VAL A 237 0.39 -10.19 -22.02
C VAL A 237 1.31 -9.81 -23.19
N ASN A 238 0.75 -9.52 -24.37
CA ASN A 238 1.52 -9.17 -25.57
C ASN A 238 2.02 -7.71 -25.59
N PHE A 239 1.68 -6.91 -24.58
CA PHE A 239 2.15 -5.53 -24.44
C PHE A 239 3.25 -5.40 -23.37
N ILE A 240 3.98 -4.29 -23.45
CA ILE A 240 5.21 -3.99 -22.68
C ILE A 240 4.96 -3.83 -21.15
N VAL A 241 3.75 -4.11 -20.66
CA VAL A 241 3.40 -4.23 -19.24
C VAL A 241 4.29 -5.22 -18.51
N LEU A 242 4.71 -6.31 -19.19
CA LEU A 242 5.64 -7.30 -18.65
C LEU A 242 7.04 -6.72 -18.36
N GLN A 243 7.40 -5.59 -18.98
CA GLN A 243 8.65 -4.85 -18.74
C GLN A 243 8.42 -3.60 -17.87
N ALA A 244 7.33 -3.58 -17.10
CA ALA A 244 6.92 -2.50 -16.20
C ALA A 244 6.48 -1.17 -16.87
N GLU A 245 6.24 -1.15 -18.19
CA GLU A 245 5.78 0.05 -18.90
C GLU A 245 4.27 0.35 -18.73
N THR A 246 3.90 1.61 -18.99
CA THR A 246 2.52 2.10 -18.87
C THR A 246 1.68 1.80 -20.12
N LEU A 247 0.91 0.71 -20.08
CA LEU A 247 -0.12 0.44 -21.10
C LEU A 247 -1.28 1.44 -21.00
N ARG A 248 -1.48 2.22 -22.08
CA ARG A 248 -2.73 2.97 -22.32
C ARG A 248 -3.75 2.03 -22.97
N PHE A 249 -4.59 1.41 -22.16
CA PHE A 249 -5.61 0.45 -22.60
C PHE A 249 -6.50 1.03 -23.71
N LYS A 250 -6.75 0.24 -24.76
CA LYS A 250 -7.64 0.59 -25.88
C LYS A 250 -8.50 -0.60 -26.29
N LYS A 251 -9.81 -0.40 -26.42
CA LYS A 251 -10.79 -1.46 -26.77
C LYS A 251 -10.52 -2.02 -28.17
N GLU A 252 -10.08 -1.16 -29.07
CA GLU A 252 -9.69 -1.46 -30.46
C GLU A 252 -8.46 -2.37 -30.51
N GLY A 253 -7.57 -2.29 -29.51
CA GLY A 253 -6.39 -3.14 -29.40
C GLY A 253 -6.74 -4.60 -29.08
N VAL A 254 -7.78 -4.82 -28.27
CA VAL A 254 -8.32 -6.17 -27.99
C VAL A 254 -8.94 -6.77 -29.25
N TYR A 255 -9.69 -5.98 -30.03
CA TYR A 255 -10.22 -6.41 -31.32
C TYR A 255 -9.11 -6.77 -32.33
N GLY A 256 -8.00 -6.02 -32.35
CA GLY A 256 -6.81 -6.35 -33.14
C GLY A 256 -6.28 -7.76 -32.82
N VAL A 257 -6.16 -8.11 -31.53
CA VAL A 257 -5.74 -9.45 -31.10
C VAL A 257 -6.72 -10.55 -31.56
N VAL A 258 -8.03 -10.31 -31.52
CA VAL A 258 -9.03 -11.24 -32.10
C VAL A 258 -8.78 -11.45 -33.59
N LYS A 259 -8.65 -10.34 -34.34
CA LYS A 259 -8.52 -10.34 -35.80
C LYS A 259 -7.22 -10.98 -36.28
N ASP A 260 -6.10 -10.64 -35.64
CA ASP A 260 -4.76 -10.93 -36.15
C ASP A 260 -4.15 -12.22 -35.54
N VAL A 261 -4.72 -12.75 -34.45
CA VAL A 261 -4.29 -14.02 -33.83
C VAL A 261 -5.40 -15.07 -33.80
N PHE A 262 -6.54 -14.77 -33.16
CA PHE A 262 -7.57 -15.79 -32.92
C PHE A 262 -8.30 -16.22 -34.21
N LEU A 263 -8.60 -15.31 -35.14
CA LEU A 263 -9.21 -15.68 -36.43
C LEU A 263 -8.28 -16.57 -37.28
N PRO A 264 -6.99 -16.25 -37.50
CA PRO A 264 -6.05 -17.16 -38.16
C PRO A 264 -5.93 -18.53 -37.48
N TRP A 265 -5.84 -18.56 -36.15
CA TRP A 265 -5.72 -19.82 -35.39
C TRP A 265 -6.98 -20.69 -35.52
N TYR A 266 -8.17 -20.10 -35.38
CA TYR A 266 -9.44 -20.80 -35.58
C TYR A 266 -9.61 -21.29 -37.02
N ASN A 267 -9.21 -20.49 -38.02
CA ASN A 267 -9.25 -20.89 -39.43
C ASN A 267 -8.29 -22.07 -39.72
N ALA A 268 -7.10 -22.09 -39.12
CA ALA A 268 -6.17 -23.21 -39.23
C ALA A 268 -6.72 -24.50 -38.57
N TYR A 269 -7.34 -24.38 -37.39
CA TYR A 269 -8.04 -25.49 -36.74
C TYR A 269 -9.22 -26.01 -37.59
N ARG A 270 -10.06 -25.09 -38.12
CA ARG A 270 -11.19 -25.42 -38.99
C ARG A 270 -10.74 -26.14 -40.26
N PHE A 271 -9.67 -25.66 -40.89
CA PHE A 271 -9.05 -26.33 -42.04
C PHE A 271 -8.56 -27.74 -41.70
N LEU A 272 -7.87 -27.91 -40.57
CA LEU A 272 -7.41 -29.23 -40.11
C LEU A 272 -8.59 -30.19 -39.89
N VAL A 273 -9.66 -29.75 -39.22
CA VAL A 273 -10.85 -30.58 -38.98
C VAL A 273 -11.56 -30.94 -40.30
N GLN A 274 -11.70 -29.99 -41.23
CA GLN A 274 -12.37 -30.22 -42.52
C GLN A 274 -11.59 -31.15 -43.47
N ASN A 275 -10.27 -31.28 -43.29
CA ASN A 275 -9.41 -32.14 -44.12
C ASN A 275 -8.97 -33.43 -43.40
N LYS A 276 -9.50 -33.69 -42.20
CA LYS A 276 -9.22 -34.92 -41.47
C LYS A 276 -10.14 -36.05 -41.96
N LYS A 277 -9.53 -37.11 -42.48
CA LYS A 277 -10.21 -38.39 -42.74
C LYS A 277 -10.36 -39.20 -41.44
#